data_AF-A0A2N0QPQ7-F1
#
_entry.id   AF-A0A2N0QPQ7-F1
#
_cell.length_a   1.000
_cell.length_b   1.000
_cell.length_c   1.000
_cell.angle_alpha   90.00
_cell.angle_beta   90.00
_cell.angle_gamma   90.00
#
_symmetry.space_group_name_H-M   'P 1'
#
loop_
_entity.id
_entity.type
_entity.pdbx_description
1 polymer ?
#
loop_
_entity_poly.entity_id
_entity_poly.type
_entity_poly.pdbx_seq_one_letter_code
_entity_poly.pdbx_strand_id
1 'polypeptide(L)' 'SDYSHTGNYVAEVIGEVIDKIGPNKISAVVSDNASNVRNARKIIEEKYPNIENVRCIAHAINLIACDI' A
#
# COMPACT_ATOMS: atom_id res chain seq x y z
N SER A 1 5.35 -20.50 -9.23
CA SER A 1 5.40 -19.58 -8.08
C SER A 1 5.03 -18.20 -8.56
N ASP A 2 3.74 -17.96 -8.84
CA ASP A 2 3.29 -16.80 -9.63
C ASP A 2 2.22 -15.95 -8.95
N TYR A 3 1.66 -16.41 -7.83
CA TYR A 3 0.57 -15.72 -7.13
C TYR A 3 1.04 -14.67 -6.11
N SER A 4 2.33 -14.66 -5.75
CA SER A 4 2.87 -13.81 -4.67
C SER A 4 3.26 -12.39 -5.09
N HIS A 5 3.15 -12.02 -6.37
CA HIS A 5 3.58 -10.71 -6.88
C HIS A 5 2.47 -9.85 -7.51
N THR A 6 1.22 -10.32 -7.50
CA THR A 6 0.09 -9.54 -8.02
C THR A 6 -0.40 -8.56 -6.96
N GLY A 7 -0.78 -7.35 -7.37
CA GLY A 7 -1.31 -6.33 -6.46
C GLY A 7 -2.55 -6.78 -5.68
N ASN A 8 -3.23 -7.83 -6.12
CA ASN A 8 -4.36 -8.43 -5.39
C ASN A 8 -3.91 -9.13 -4.11
N TYR A 9 -2.80 -9.89 -4.14
CA TYR A 9 -2.27 -10.55 -2.95
C TYR A 9 -1.83 -9.51 -1.90
N VAL A 10 -1.17 -8.44 -2.36
CA VAL A 10 -0.78 -7.34 -1.49
C VAL A 10 -2.01 -6.65 -0.88
N ALA A 11 -3.08 -6.43 -1.64
CA ALA A 11 -4.32 -5.88 -1.11
C ALA A 11 -4.99 -6.81 -0.08
N GLU A 12 -4.98 -8.11 -0.32
CA GLU A 12 -5.54 -9.10 0.60
C GLU A 12 -4.85 -9.04 1.96
N VAL A 13 -3.51 -9.14 1.97
CA VAL A 13 -2.72 -9.09 3.21
C VAL A 13 -2.90 -7.77 3.96
N ILE A 14 -2.92 -6.64 3.24
CA ILE A 14 -3.19 -5.32 3.87
C ILE A 14 -4.60 -5.28 4.45
N GLY A 15 -5.59 -5.79 3.72
CA GLY A 15 -6.98 -5.87 4.18
C GLY A 15 -7.14 -6.72 5.44
N GLU A 16 -6.50 -7.89 5.51
CA GLU A 16 -6.52 -8.74 6.70
C GLU A 16 -5.97 -8.03 7.94
N VAL A 17 -4.89 -7.27 7.77
CA VAL A 17 -4.29 -6.48 8.86
C VAL A 17 -5.22 -5.34 9.29
N ILE A 18 -5.85 -4.64 8.34
CA ILE A 18 -6.82 -3.58 8.62
C ILE A 18 -8.02 -4.13 9.37
N ASP A 19 -8.58 -5.25 8.91
CA ASP A 19 -9.75 -5.88 9.53
C ASP A 19 -9.43 -6.38 10.95
N LYS A 20 -8.22 -6.92 11.16
CA LYS A 20 -7.76 -7.39 12.47
C LYS A 20 -7.59 -6.26 13.50
N ILE A 21 -7.09 -5.10 13.07
CA ILE A 21 -6.89 -3.93 13.95
C ILE A 21 -8.22 -3.18 14.14
N GLY A 22 -9.03 -3.14 13.09
CA GLY A 22 -10.25 -2.35 12.95
C GLY A 22 -10.00 -1.11 12.08
N PRO A 23 -10.78 -0.88 11.00
CA PRO A 23 -10.53 0.20 10.05
C PRO A 23 -10.63 1.60 10.66
N ASN A 24 -11.38 1.77 11.76
CA ASN A 24 -11.51 3.05 12.46
C ASN A 24 -10.27 3.43 13.30
N LYS A 25 -9.32 2.50 13.47
CA LYS A 25 -8.08 2.74 14.23
C LYS A 25 -6.87 3.00 13.34
N ILE A 26 -7.07 3.01 12.02
CA ILE A 26 -6.02 3.22 11.03
C ILE A 26 -6.38 4.48 10.26
N SER A 27 -5.44 5.43 10.21
CA SER A 27 -5.61 6.68 9.46
C SER A 27 -5.02 6.60 8.06
N ALA A 28 -3.93 5.84 7.86
CA ALA A 28 -3.24 5.79 6.58
C ALA A 28 -2.45 4.49 6.39
N VAL A 29 -2.28 4.08 5.14
CA VAL A 29 -1.36 3.02 4.70
C VAL A 29 -0.25 3.64 3.87
N VAL A 30 1.00 3.45 4.30
CA VAL A 30 2.19 3.90 3.57
C VAL A 30 2.80 2.72 2.83
N SER A 31 2.98 2.84 1.51
CA SER A 31 3.53 1.77 0.68
C SER A 31 4.55 2.29 -0.33
N ASP A 32 5.37 1.44 -0.94
CA ASP A 32 6.38 1.89 -1.92
C ASP A 32 5.74 2.25 -3.28
N ASN A 33 6.54 2.66 -4.27
CA ASN A 33 6.05 3.11 -5.58
C ASN A 33 6.11 2.02 -6.67
N ALA A 34 6.34 0.76 -6.31
CA ALA A 34 6.34 -0.33 -7.28
C ALA A 34 4.97 -0.50 -7.96
N SER A 35 5.01 -0.93 -9.22
CA SER A 35 3.84 -1.05 -10.11
C SER A 35 2.76 -2.00 -9.56
N ASN A 36 3.17 -3.06 -8.85
CA ASN A 36 2.29 -4.03 -8.19
C ASN A 36 1.52 -3.41 -7.02
N VAL A 37 2.16 -2.51 -6.26
CA VAL A 37 1.55 -1.80 -5.14
C VAL A 37 0.48 -0.82 -5.62
N ARG A 38 0.62 -0.24 -6.82
CA ARG A 38 -0.39 0.68 -7.38
C ARG A 38 -1.77 0.04 -7.49
N ASN A 39 -1.86 -1.23 -7.90
CA ASN A 39 -3.15 -1.91 -7.98
C ASN A 39 -3.71 -2.20 -6.57
N ALA A 40 -2.83 -2.63 -5.67
CA ALA A 40 -3.21 -2.89 -4.28
C ALA A 40 -3.80 -1.65 -3.60
N ARG A 41 -3.20 -0.48 -3.87
CA ARG A 41 -3.66 0.81 -3.33
C ARG A 41 -5.10 1.11 -3.69
N LYS A 42 -5.45 0.94 -4.96
CA LYS A 42 -6.82 1.19 -5.45
C LYS A 42 -7.84 0.31 -4.76
N ILE A 43 -7.52 -0.99 -4.63
CA ILE A 43 -8.39 -1.96 -3.96
C ILE A 43 -8.62 -1.57 -2.50
N ILE A 44 -7.56 -1.14 -1.80
CA ILE A 44 -7.65 -0.71 -0.40
C ILE A 44 -8.43 0.60 -0.24
N GLU A 45 -8.24 1.57 -1.13
CA GLU A 45 -8.96 2.85 -1.13
C GLU A 45 -10.47 2.65 -1.39
N GLU A 46 -10.82 1.73 -2.29
CA GLU A 46 -12.22 1.34 -2.54
C GLU A 46 -12.83 0.59 -1.34
N LYS A 47 -12.08 -0.30 -0.68
CA LYS A 47 -12.57 -1.11 0.46
C LYS A 47 -12.65 -0.29 1.76
N TYR A 48 -11.76 0.67 1.95
CA TYR A 48 -11.64 1.46 3.17
C TYR A 48 -11.48 2.96 2.83
N PRO A 49 -12.55 3.65 2.42
CA PRO A 49 -12.49 5.05 1.97
C PRO A 49 -12.07 6.04 3.06
N ASN A 50 -12.06 5.62 4.33
CA ASN A 50 -11.62 6.40 5.47
C ASN A 50 -10.11 6.28 5.77
N ILE A 51 -9.37 5.48 4.99
CA ILE A 51 -7.94 5.23 5.18
C ILE A 51 -7.16 5.88 4.05
N GLU A 52 -6.30 6.83 4.39
CA GLU A 52 -5.47 7.55 3.42
C GLU A 52 -4.39 6.66 2.82
N ASN A 53 -4.23 6.72 1.49
CA ASN A 53 -3.17 5.97 0.82
C ASN A 53 -1.96 6.86 0.52
N VAL A 54 -0.87 6.64 1.25
CA VAL A 54 0.31 7.50 1.21
C VAL A 54 1.47 6.79 0.51
N ARG A 55 2.15 7.51 -0.38
CA ARG A 55 3.38 7.02 -1.00
C ARG A 55 4.54 7.13 -0.02
N CYS A 56 5.40 6.12 0.01
CA CYS A 56 6.59 6.13 0.84
C CYS A 56 7.55 7.25 0.38
N ILE A 57 7.70 8.25 1.25
CA ILE A 57 8.58 9.41 1.03
C ILE A 57 10.05 8.96 1.02
N ALA A 58 10.42 7.92 1.77
CA ALA A 58 11.78 7.40 1.79
C ALA A 58 12.24 6.92 0.40
N HIS A 59 11.34 6.35 -0.41
CA HIS A 59 11.65 6.00 -1.79
C HIS A 59 11.88 7.24 -2.66
N ALA A 60 11.07 8.29 -2.48
CA ALA A 60 11.27 9.56 -3.19
C ALA A 60 12.60 10.22 -2.82
N ILE A 61 12.97 10.21 -1.53
CA ILE A 61 14.25 10.72 -1.05
C ILE A 61 15.41 9.87 -1.61
N ASN A 62 15.28 8.54 -1.63
CA ASN A 62 16.29 7.65 -2.22
C ASN A 62 16.46 7.89 -3.73
N LEU A 63 15.39 8.16 -4.47
CA LEU A 63 15.48 8.53 -5.88
C LEU A 63 16.17 9.89 -6.09
N ILE A 64 15.90 10.87 -5.22
CA ILE A 64 16.57 12.19 -5.28
C ILE A 64 18.06 12.07 -4.88
N ALA A 65 18.36 11.27 -3.86
CA ALA A 65 19.72 11.15 -3.31
C ALA A 65 20.65 10.28 -4.16
N CYS A 66 20.11 9.31 -4.91
CA CYS A 66 20.88 8.46 -5.82
C CYS A 66 20.88 8.96 -7.28
N ASP A 67 20.30 10.14 -7.57
CA ASP A 67 20.50 10.87 -8.82
C ASP A 67 21.76 11.76 -8.72
N ILE A 68 22.87 11.18 -8.22
CA ILE A 68 24.23 11.72 -8.18
C ILE A 68 25.19 10.63 -8.66
#